data_AF-A0AAD1TGI1-F1
#
_entry.id   AF-A0AAD1TGI1-F1
#
_cell.length_a   1.000
_cell.length_b   1.000
_cell.length_c   1.000
_cell.angle_alpha   90.00
_cell.angle_beta   90.00
_cell.angle_gamma   90.00
#
_symmetry.space_group_name_H-M   'P 1'
#
loop_
_entity.id
_entity.type
_entity.pdbx_description
1 polymer ?
#
loop_
_entity_poly.entity_id
_entity_poly.type
_entity_poly.pdbx_seq_one_letter_code
_entity_poly.pdbx_strand_id
1 'polypeptide(L)'
;MKRRVGPYRRCYVFAHSSMPGEPLIVLHVALMQHISASIQAIVKEIPPSELEDGNKIKSAIFYSISLTQQGLQGVELGTYLIKRVVKELQVCVTEKACNV
;
A
#
# COMPACT_ATOMS: atom_id res chain seq x y z
N MET A 1 -11.27 9.76 -4.55
CA MET A 1 -10.36 9.11 -3.58
C MET A 1 -10.88 7.77 -3.02
N LYS A 2 -12.21 7.58 -2.82
CA LYS A 2 -12.82 6.34 -2.27
C LYS A 2 -12.41 4.99 -2.90
N ARG A 3 -11.81 4.97 -4.09
CA ARG A 3 -11.37 3.74 -4.79
C ARG A 3 -9.95 3.28 -4.48
N ARG A 4 -9.14 4.09 -3.76
CA ARG A 4 -7.73 3.77 -3.45
C ARG A 4 -7.52 3.29 -2.01
N VAL A 5 -8.58 3.31 -1.22
CA VAL A 5 -8.64 2.86 0.18
C VAL A 5 -9.91 2.03 0.31
N GLY A 6 -9.78 0.78 0.73
CA GLY A 6 -10.86 -0.18 0.74
C GLY A 6 -10.34 -1.62 0.78
N PRO A 7 -11.24 -2.62 0.69
CA PRO A 7 -10.84 -4.02 0.69
C PRO A 7 -9.90 -4.31 -0.49
N TYR A 8 -8.84 -5.08 -0.23
CA TYR A 8 -7.75 -5.40 -1.15
C TYR A 8 -6.88 -4.21 -1.57
N ARG A 9 -6.99 -3.06 -0.88
CA ARG A 9 -6.18 -1.85 -1.13
C ARG A 9 -5.60 -1.34 0.17
N ARG A 10 -4.27 -1.25 0.25
CA ARG A 10 -3.55 -0.69 1.41
C ARG A 10 -2.89 0.62 1.02
N CYS A 11 -3.02 1.62 1.89
CA CYS A 11 -2.36 2.91 1.74
C CYS A 11 -1.46 3.12 2.95
N TYR A 12 -0.17 3.28 2.73
CA TYR A 12 0.80 3.58 3.77
C TYR A 12 1.27 5.01 3.62
N VAL A 13 1.27 5.73 4.74
CA VAL A 13 1.70 7.12 4.80
C VAL A 13 2.81 7.22 5.83
N PHE A 14 3.95 7.74 5.39
CA PHE A 14 5.05 8.07 6.27
C PHE A 14 5.03 9.56 6.56
N ALA A 15 4.89 9.89 7.85
CA ALA A 15 4.97 11.26 8.36
C ALA A 15 6.15 11.35 9.33
N HIS A 16 6.68 12.57 9.49
CA HIS A 16 7.74 12.86 10.45
C HIS A 16 7.14 13.53 11.69
N SER A 17 7.67 13.24 12.88
CA SER A 17 7.15 13.79 14.15
C SER A 17 7.17 15.32 14.18
N SER A 18 8.17 15.94 13.55
CA SER A 18 8.25 17.41 13.42
C SER A 18 7.25 18.01 12.42
N MET A 19 6.63 17.21 11.55
CA MET A 19 5.66 17.65 10.54
C MET A 19 4.47 16.68 10.49
N PRO A 20 3.62 16.66 11.54
CA PRO A 20 2.54 15.69 11.65
C PRO A 20 1.39 15.91 10.64
N GLY A 21 1.27 17.13 10.09
CA GLY A 21 0.23 17.47 9.13
C GLY A 21 0.57 17.17 7.67
N GLU A 22 1.84 16.89 7.35
CA GLU A 22 2.30 16.70 5.97
C GLU A 22 2.85 15.29 5.78
N PRO A 23 2.19 14.46 4.92
CA PRO A 23 2.73 13.15 4.60
C PRO A 23 4.01 13.36 3.78
N LEU A 24 5.11 12.69 4.11
CA LEU A 24 6.36 12.74 3.33
C LEU A 24 6.31 11.78 2.14
N ILE A 25 5.85 10.57 2.40
CA ILE A 25 5.79 9.50 1.41
C ILE A 25 4.44 8.79 1.50
N VAL A 26 3.81 8.64 0.35
CA VAL A 26 2.55 7.90 0.20
C VAL A 26 2.78 6.70 -0.70
N LEU A 27 2.45 5.52 -0.19
CA LEU A 27 2.55 4.25 -0.88
C LEU A 27 1.15 3.67 -1.06
N HIS A 28 0.81 3.32 -2.29
CA HIS A 28 -0.40 2.56 -2.56
C HIS A 28 -0.06 1.14 -2.99
N VAL A 29 -0.71 0.19 -2.32
CA VAL A 29 -0.50 -1.24 -2.52
C VAL A 29 -1.84 -1.89 -2.85
N ALA A 30 -1.81 -2.75 -3.87
CA ALA A 30 -2.92 -3.58 -4.26
C ALA A 30 -2.65 -5.04 -3.84
N LEU A 31 -3.59 -5.64 -3.11
CA LEU A 31 -3.55 -7.04 -2.75
C LEU A 31 -4.29 -7.84 -3.83
N MET A 32 -3.63 -8.82 -4.44
CA MET A 32 -4.17 -9.59 -5.55
C MET A 32 -3.77 -11.07 -5.45
N GLN A 33 -4.48 -11.92 -6.19
CA GLN A 33 -4.14 -13.34 -6.31
C GLN A 33 -2.99 -13.61 -7.29
N HIS A 34 -2.71 -12.66 -8.19
CA HIS A 34 -1.68 -12.78 -9.22
C HIS A 34 -1.02 -11.41 -9.44
N ILE A 35 0.19 -11.43 -10.00
CA ILE A 35 0.89 -10.21 -10.40
C ILE A 35 0.19 -9.65 -11.64
N SER A 36 -0.36 -8.44 -11.52
CA SER A 36 -1.00 -7.75 -12.64
C SER A 36 0.03 -7.18 -13.60
N ALA A 37 -0.25 -7.29 -14.90
CA ALA A 37 0.57 -6.71 -15.97
C ALA A 37 0.20 -5.26 -16.32
N SER A 38 -0.88 -4.70 -15.76
CA SER A 38 -1.35 -3.37 -16.11
C SER A 38 -1.94 -2.61 -14.91
N ILE A 39 -1.56 -1.34 -14.79
CA ILE A 39 -2.14 -0.42 -13.80
C ILE A 39 -3.65 -0.27 -13.98
N GLN A 40 -4.15 -0.36 -15.21
CA GLN A 40 -5.57 -0.20 -15.50
C GLN A 40 -6.37 -1.36 -14.93
N ALA A 41 -5.82 -2.57 -14.97
CA ALA A 41 -6.42 -3.73 -14.32
C ALA A 41 -6.50 -3.52 -12.81
N ILE A 42 -5.43 -3.00 -12.18
CA ILE A 42 -5.41 -2.72 -10.73
C ILE A 42 -6.43 -1.63 -10.37
N VAL A 43 -6.50 -0.53 -11.10
CA VAL A 43 -7.38 0.60 -10.73
C VAL A 43 -8.85 0.33 -11.05
N LYS A 44 -9.14 -0.47 -12.08
CA LYS A 44 -10.51 -0.81 -12.51
C LYS A 44 -11.07 -2.07 -11.84
N GLU A 45 -10.23 -2.91 -11.25
CA GLU A 45 -10.66 -4.07 -10.49
C GLU A 45 -11.57 -3.65 -9.35
N ILE A 46 -12.81 -4.13 -9.40
CA ILE A 46 -13.80 -3.96 -8.35
C ILE A 46 -13.79 -5.28 -7.56
N PRO A 47 -13.41 -5.27 -6.28
CA PRO A 47 -13.40 -6.50 -5.51
C PRO A 47 -14.82 -7.08 -5.45
N PRO A 48 -14.98 -8.40 -5.61
CA PRO A 48 -16.29 -9.05 -5.67
C PRO A 48 -17.02 -9.09 -4.32
N SER A 49 -16.35 -8.69 -3.23
CA SER A 49 -16.85 -8.74 -1.85
C SER A 49 -16.27 -7.57 -1.04
N GLU A 50 -17.07 -7.02 -0.13
CA GLU A 50 -16.59 -6.01 0.84
C GLU A 50 -15.68 -6.62 1.91
N LEU A 51 -15.77 -7.94 2.13
CA LEU A 51 -14.90 -8.69 3.03
C LEU A 51 -13.66 -9.21 2.29
N GLU A 52 -12.48 -8.97 2.86
CA GLU A 52 -11.21 -9.50 2.37
C GLU A 52 -11.03 -10.97 2.77
N ASP A 53 -10.73 -11.82 1.80
CA ASP A 53 -10.36 -13.22 2.02
C ASP A 53 -8.84 -13.35 1.94
N GLY A 54 -8.20 -13.47 3.11
CA GLY A 54 -6.75 -13.63 3.22
C GLY A 54 -6.19 -14.80 2.40
N ASN A 55 -6.99 -15.85 2.18
CA ASN A 55 -6.54 -17.04 1.43
C ASN A 55 -6.43 -16.79 -0.07
N LYS A 56 -7.09 -15.75 -0.59
CA LYS A 56 -7.03 -15.36 -2.01
C LYS A 56 -5.88 -14.40 -2.30
N ILE A 57 -5.25 -13.83 -1.28
CA ILE A 57 -4.17 -12.86 -1.42
C ILE A 57 -2.85 -13.62 -1.56
N LYS A 58 -2.24 -13.56 -2.74
CA LYS A 58 -0.93 -14.20 -3.02
C LYS A 58 0.16 -13.21 -3.37
N SER A 59 -0.20 -11.98 -3.74
CA SER A 59 0.74 -10.98 -4.22
C SER A 59 0.31 -9.60 -3.72
N ALA A 60 1.30 -8.78 -3.37
CA ALA A 60 1.13 -7.38 -3.03
C ALA A 60 1.88 -6.52 -4.07
N ILE A 61 1.14 -5.66 -4.76
CA ILE A 61 1.66 -4.86 -5.87
C ILE A 61 1.75 -3.41 -5.42
N PHE A 62 2.97 -2.89 -5.34
CA PHE A 62 3.26 -1.48 -5.11
C PHE A 62 3.11 -0.73 -6.43
N TYR A 63 1.95 -0.11 -6.65
CA TYR A 63 1.63 0.51 -7.93
C TYR A 63 1.84 2.03 -7.95
N SER A 64 2.05 2.65 -6.79
CA SER A 64 2.33 4.08 -6.68
C SER A 64 3.16 4.35 -5.43
N ILE A 65 4.30 5.01 -5.64
CA ILE A 65 5.21 5.52 -4.61
C ILE A 65 5.39 7.01 -4.89
N SER A 66 4.98 7.86 -3.96
CA SER A 66 5.00 9.31 -4.17
C SER A 66 5.69 9.99 -3.00
N LEU A 67 6.77 10.71 -3.29
CA LEU A 67 7.42 11.66 -2.38
C LEU A 67 6.71 13.00 -2.56
N THR A 68 6.22 13.58 -1.47
CA THR A 68 5.49 14.86 -1.50
C THR A 68 6.43 16.06 -1.29
N GLN A 69 7.57 15.83 -0.63
CA GLN A 69 8.55 16.86 -0.27
C GLN A 69 9.78 16.79 -1.16
N GLN A 70 9.93 17.76 -2.07
CA GLN A 70 11.08 17.85 -2.96
C GLN A 70 12.41 18.07 -2.21
N GLY A 71 12.36 18.68 -1.01
CA GLY A 71 13.55 18.89 -0.16
C GLY A 71 14.21 17.62 0.37
N LEU A 72 13.55 16.46 0.24
CA LEU A 72 14.09 15.14 0.61
C LEU A 72 14.60 14.35 -0.59
N GLN A 73 14.64 14.96 -1.78
CA GLN A 73 15.14 14.34 -2.99
C GLN A 73 16.65 14.07 -2.86
N GLY A 74 17.03 12.80 -2.87
CA GLY A 74 18.42 12.35 -2.67
C GLY A 74 18.68 11.60 -1.35
N VAL A 75 17.71 11.54 -0.44
CA VAL A 75 17.78 10.69 0.75
C VAL A 75 17.37 9.25 0.39
N GLU A 76 18.25 8.27 0.61
CA GLU A 76 18.00 6.85 0.35
C GLU A 76 17.06 6.19 1.38
N LEU A 77 15.86 6.75 1.56
CA LEU A 77 14.86 6.18 2.46
C LEU A 77 14.08 5.02 1.79
N GLY A 78 14.09 4.95 0.46
CA GLY A 78 13.23 4.06 -0.33
C GLY A 78 13.29 2.58 0.08
N THR A 79 14.50 2.02 0.15
CA THR A 79 14.69 0.59 0.45
C THR A 79 14.19 0.21 1.84
N TYR A 80 14.43 1.07 2.83
CA TYR A 80 13.98 0.85 4.20
C TYR A 80 12.45 0.88 4.30
N LEU A 81 11.82 1.85 3.62
CA LEU A 81 10.36 2.00 3.63
C LEU A 81 9.66 0.80 3.01
N ILE A 82 10.16 0.31 1.87
CA ILE A 82 9.60 -0.88 1.22
C ILE A 82 9.73 -2.09 2.15
N LYS A 83 10.91 -2.31 2.75
CA LYS A 83 11.11 -3.43 3.70
C LYS A 83 10.15 -3.35 4.89
N ARG A 84 9.94 -2.14 5.44
CA ARG A 84 9.02 -1.94 6.55
C ARG A 84 7.58 -2.26 6.15
N VAL A 85 7.12 -1.76 5.01
CA VAL A 85 5.76 -2.04 4.53
C VAL A 85 5.58 -3.52 4.19
N VAL A 86 6.58 -4.18 3.61
CA VAL A 86 6.53 -5.63 3.37
C VAL A 86 6.36 -6.41 4.68
N LYS A 87 7.07 -6.01 5.75
CA LYS A 87 6.92 -6.63 7.06
C LYS A 87 5.51 -6.43 7.63
N GLU A 88 4.96 -5.22 7.54
CA GLU A 88 3.58 -4.93 7.96
C GLU A 88 2.55 -5.75 7.15
N LEU A 89 2.74 -5.88 5.85
CA LEU A 89 1.88 -6.69 4.98
C LEU A 89 1.94 -8.18 5.33
N GLN A 90 3.12 -8.71 5.67
CA GLN A 90 3.28 -10.11 6.08
C GLN A 90 2.49 -10.41 7.35
N VAL A 91 2.51 -9.52 8.34
CA VAL A 91 1.71 -9.66 9.57
C VAL A 91 0.21 -9.59 9.23
N CYS A 92 -0.21 -8.56 8.48
CA CYS A 92 -1.60 -8.31 8.10
C CYS A 92 -2.26 -9.43 7.26
N VAL A 93 -1.50 -10.13 6.41
CA VAL A 93 -2.05 -11.25 5.61
C VAL A 93 -2.09 -12.55 6.42
N THR A 94 -1.18 -12.72 7.37
CA THR A 94 -1.08 -13.96 8.17
C THR A 94 -2.05 -13.96 9.34
N GLU A 95 -2.22 -12.82 10.02
CA GLU A 95 -3.30 -12.61 10.98
C GLU A 95 -4.53 -12.12 10.21
N LYS A 96 -5.63 -12.88 10.21
CA LYS A 96 -6.94 -12.54 9.60
C LYS A 96 -7.59 -11.25 10.14
N ALA A 97 -6.84 -10.39 10.81
CA ALA A 97 -7.28 -9.18 11.46
C ALA A 97 -6.54 -7.99 10.85
N CYS A 98 -6.89 -7.62 9.63
CA CYS A 98 -6.42 -6.37 9.05
C CYS A 98 -7.57 -5.36 8.99
N ASN A 99 -8.14 -5.09 10.17
CA ASN A 99 -9.02 -3.95 10.42
C ASN A 99 -8.16 -2.70 10.60
N VAL A 100 -8.23 -1.82 9.60
CA VAL A 100 -8.06 -0.36 9.76
C VAL A 100 -9.23 0.29 9.05
#